data_AF-A0A926DPU4-F1
#
_entry.id   AF-A0A926DPU4-F1
#
_cell.length_a   1.000
_cell.length_b   1.000
_cell.length_c   1.000
_cell.angle_alpha   90.00
_cell.angle_beta   90.00
_cell.angle_gamma   90.00
#
_symmetry.space_group_name_H-M   'P 1'
#
loop_
_entity.id
_entity.type
_entity.pdbx_description
1 polymer ?
#
loop_
_entity_poly.entity_id
_entity_poly.type
_entity_poly.pdbx_seq_one_letter_code
_entity_poly.pdbx_strand_id
1 'polypeptide(L)'
;MEKGTQGTRKRHFLNLVLTAVLIFAAMYLCAITGYRFVRNSNAAENPVESREPEINETIAPQEEDPLKLPEDLASASLPKEDVRVPSDPNDYLVISENGVVKLYNITESGDQIYSKDLDIAPDALLAEDKAQLEEGIILESEEELAALLEDYTS
;
A
#
# COMPACT_ATOMS: atom_id res chain seq x y z
N MET A 1 22.61 11.53 -50.64
CA MET A 1 23.21 11.20 -49.32
C MET A 1 22.53 12.08 -48.29
N GLU A 2 21.57 11.56 -47.52
CA GLU A 2 21.00 12.30 -46.38
C GLU A 2 20.35 11.30 -45.41
N LYS A 3 21.15 10.74 -44.50
CA LYS A 3 20.67 9.99 -43.33
C LYS A 3 21.56 10.35 -42.14
N GLY A 4 21.45 11.59 -41.67
CA GLY A 4 22.27 12.08 -40.55
C GLY A 4 21.49 12.53 -39.30
N THR A 5 20.20 12.86 -39.41
CA THR A 5 19.57 13.77 -38.42
C THR A 5 18.40 13.16 -37.63
N GLN A 6 18.14 11.85 -37.76
CA GLN A 6 17.04 11.19 -37.05
C GLN A 6 17.47 10.56 -35.71
N GLY A 7 18.76 10.28 -35.50
CA GLY A 7 19.25 9.59 -34.31
C GLY A 7 19.30 10.45 -33.05
N THR A 8 19.61 11.75 -33.17
CA THR A 8 19.79 12.66 -32.02
C THR A 8 18.46 13.07 -31.40
N ARG A 9 17.43 13.36 -32.22
CA ARG A 9 16.09 13.74 -31.72
C ARG A 9 15.44 12.67 -30.86
N LYS A 10 15.62 11.38 -31.19
CA LYS A 10 15.09 10.27 -30.39
C LYS A 10 15.77 10.17 -29.02
N ARG A 11 17.07 10.47 -28.92
CA ARG A 11 17.82 10.44 -27.65
C ARG A 11 17.42 11.59 -26.73
N HIS A 12 17.22 12.79 -27.27
CA HIS A 12 16.73 13.92 -26.47
C HIS A 12 15.29 13.69 -25.99
N PHE A 13 14.43 13.09 -26.83
CA PHE A 13 13.09 12.70 -26.42
C PHE A 13 13.11 11.62 -25.33
N LEU A 14 13.95 10.59 -25.48
CA LEU A 14 14.08 9.53 -24.48
C LEU A 14 14.60 10.07 -23.15
N ASN A 15 15.59 10.97 -23.16
CA ASN A 15 16.10 11.61 -21.95
C ASN A 15 15.03 12.50 -21.29
N LEU A 16 14.23 13.21 -22.08
CA LEU A 16 13.15 14.05 -21.57
C LEU A 16 12.04 13.20 -20.91
N VAL A 17 11.65 12.10 -21.54
CA VAL A 17 10.70 11.14 -20.97
C VAL A 17 11.26 10.52 -19.69
N LEU A 18 12.54 10.13 -19.68
CA LEU A 18 13.19 9.58 -18.49
C LEU A 18 13.22 10.58 -17.34
N THR A 19 13.54 11.85 -17.60
CA THR A 19 13.51 12.90 -16.57
C THR A 19 12.10 13.14 -16.02
N ALA A 20 11.07 13.10 -16.87
CA ALA A 20 9.70 13.24 -16.42
C ALA A 20 9.30 12.07 -15.51
N VAL A 21 9.61 10.83 -15.91
CA VAL A 21 9.36 9.63 -15.10
C VAL A 21 10.06 9.71 -13.74
N LEU A 22 11.31 10.17 -13.69
CA LEU A 22 12.05 10.35 -12.43
C LEU A 22 11.41 11.39 -11.51
N ILE A 23 10.91 12.50 -12.07
CA ILE A 23 10.20 13.52 -11.29
C ILE A 23 8.90 12.95 -10.71
N PHE A 24 8.12 12.21 -11.51
CA PHE A 24 6.89 11.57 -11.02
C PHE A 24 7.19 10.52 -9.94
N ALA A 25 8.24 9.71 -10.11
CA ALA A 25 8.67 8.75 -9.10
C ALA A 25 9.07 9.44 -7.79
N ALA A 26 9.83 10.55 -7.86
CA ALA A 26 10.21 11.32 -6.68
C ALA A 26 8.99 11.93 -5.97
N MET A 27 8.06 12.52 -6.72
CA MET A 27 6.80 13.06 -6.18
C MET A 27 5.96 11.97 -5.51
N TYR A 28 5.89 10.78 -6.11
CA TYR A 28 5.17 9.63 -5.56
C TYR A 28 5.80 9.14 -4.25
N LEU A 29 7.13 9.07 -4.18
CA LEU A 29 7.84 8.74 -2.94
C LEU A 29 7.63 9.79 -1.84
N CYS A 30 7.62 11.08 -2.19
CA CYS A 30 7.26 12.16 -1.25
C CYS A 30 5.81 12.03 -0.75
N ALA A 31 4.88 11.64 -1.61
CA ALA A 31 3.49 11.41 -1.22
C ALA A 31 3.36 10.22 -0.26
N ILE A 32 4.04 9.10 -0.53
CA ILE A 32 4.02 7.92 0.36
C ILE A 32 4.65 8.24 1.72
N THR A 33 5.83 8.86 1.72
CA THR A 33 6.54 9.21 2.96
C THR A 33 5.80 10.27 3.76
N GLY A 34 5.22 11.29 3.10
CA GLY A 34 4.36 12.28 3.74
C GLY A 34 3.10 11.66 4.34
N TYR A 35 2.44 10.75 3.61
CA TYR A 35 1.25 10.04 4.08
C TYR A 35 1.56 9.14 5.30
N ARG A 36 2.69 8.42 5.28
CA ARG A 36 3.14 7.61 6.41
C ARG A 36 3.53 8.47 7.62
N PHE A 37 4.13 9.63 7.40
CA PHE A 37 4.48 10.56 8.46
C PHE A 37 3.23 11.13 9.15
N VAL A 38 2.24 11.60 8.38
CA VAL A 38 0.97 12.10 8.94
C VAL A 38 0.23 11.01 9.70
N ARG A 39 0.15 9.78 9.15
CA ARG A 39 -0.47 8.65 9.84
C ARG A 39 0.27 8.26 11.14
N ASN A 40 1.61 8.30 11.13
CA ASN A 40 2.42 7.99 12.31
C ASN A 40 2.35 9.09 13.38
N SER A 41 2.28 10.36 12.98
CA SER A 41 2.10 11.48 13.91
C SER A 41 0.73 11.47 14.60
N ASN A 42 -0.33 11.10 13.88
CA ASN A 42 -1.67 10.99 14.45
C ASN A 42 -1.87 9.76 15.35
N ALA A 43 -0.96 8.78 15.32
CA ALA A 43 -0.98 7.63 16.23
C ALA A 43 -0.43 7.94 17.63
N ALA A 44 0.13 9.14 17.86
CA ALA A 44 0.77 9.52 19.13
C ALA A 44 -0.12 10.30 20.12
N GLU A 45 -1.38 10.61 19.79
CA GLU A 45 -2.29 11.35 20.68
C GLU A 45 -3.45 10.48 21.21
N ASN A 46 -3.11 9.39 21.90
CA ASN A 46 -4.03 8.81 22.88
C ASN A 46 -3.36 8.79 24.26
N PRO A 47 -3.44 9.89 25.04
CA PRO A 47 -3.11 9.81 26.46
C PRO A 47 -4.24 9.05 27.15
N VAL A 48 -4.00 7.75 27.40
CA VAL A 48 -4.75 6.97 28.39
C VAL A 48 -4.45 7.61 29.75
N GLU A 49 -5.34 8.50 30.19
CA GLU A 49 -5.36 9.03 31.56
C GLU A 49 -5.88 7.95 32.51
N SER A 50 -5.05 6.95 32.78
CA SER A 50 -5.22 6.02 33.90
C SER A 50 -4.56 6.61 35.13
N ARG A 51 -5.36 7.30 35.96
CA ARG A 51 -5.01 7.54 37.36
C ARG A 51 -5.13 6.24 38.15
N GLU A 52 -4.00 5.62 38.48
CA GLU A 52 -3.86 4.81 39.70
C GLU A 52 -2.64 5.31 40.49
N PRO A 53 -2.79 5.58 41.80
CA PRO A 53 -1.68 6.02 42.63
C PRO A 53 -0.85 4.85 43.15
N GLU A 54 0.44 4.89 42.79
CA GLU A 54 1.62 4.76 43.65
C GLU A 54 1.55 3.80 44.86
N ILE A 55 2.40 2.76 44.88
CA ILE A 55 3.32 2.49 46.00
C ILE A 55 4.46 1.52 45.61
N ASN A 56 5.66 2.09 45.54
CA ASN A 56 7.00 1.64 45.94
C ASN A 56 7.26 0.15 46.23
N GLU A 57 8.29 -0.39 45.56
CA GLU A 57 9.54 -0.95 46.14
C GLU A 57 10.36 -1.60 45.00
N THR A 58 11.51 -1.04 44.60
CA THR A 58 12.85 -1.35 45.14
C THR A 58 13.66 -2.16 44.11
N ILE A 59 14.94 -1.78 43.96
CA ILE A 59 16.09 -2.45 43.30
C ILE A 59 16.37 -2.10 41.81
N ALA A 60 17.23 -1.10 41.64
CA ALA A 60 18.16 -0.92 40.51
C ALA A 60 19.37 -1.90 40.64
N PRO A 61 20.41 -1.95 39.76
CA PRO A 61 20.70 -1.16 38.55
C PRO A 61 21.32 -1.93 37.33
N GLN A 62 21.17 -1.32 36.14
CA GLN A 62 22.11 -1.15 35.00
C GLN A 62 23.22 -2.16 34.63
N GLU A 63 23.37 -2.38 33.30
CA GLU A 63 24.63 -2.43 32.50
C GLU A 63 24.23 -2.37 31.00
N GLU A 64 24.45 -1.29 30.23
CA GLU A 64 25.64 -0.88 29.45
C GLU A 64 26.03 -1.92 28.35
N ASP A 65 26.31 -1.66 27.07
CA ASP A 65 26.52 -0.51 26.15
C ASP A 65 26.68 -1.14 24.71
N PRO A 66 27.31 -0.56 23.66
CA PRO A 66 26.72 -0.17 22.37
C PRO A 66 27.26 -0.96 21.14
N LEU A 67 27.01 -0.43 19.93
CA LEU A 67 27.68 -0.65 18.62
C LEU A 67 26.76 -1.28 17.54
N LYS A 68 26.22 -0.52 16.59
CA LYS A 68 26.84 0.14 15.40
C LYS A 68 27.01 -0.84 14.21
N LEU A 69 26.21 -0.58 13.16
CA LEU A 69 26.34 -1.09 11.78
C LEU A 69 27.76 -0.89 11.21
N PRO A 70 28.16 -1.71 10.22
CA PRO A 70 28.16 -1.25 8.82
C PRO A 70 27.62 -2.30 7.84
N GLU A 71 26.80 -1.93 6.85
CA GLU A 71 27.21 -1.56 5.47
C GLU A 71 28.12 -2.60 4.79
N ASP A 72 27.58 -3.34 3.81
CA ASP A 72 28.08 -3.24 2.42
C ASP A 72 27.17 -3.93 1.39
N LEU A 73 27.24 -3.38 0.18
CA LEU A 73 26.42 -3.58 -1.00
C LEU A 73 26.65 -4.92 -1.73
N ALA A 74 25.64 -5.37 -2.48
CA ALA A 74 25.67 -5.44 -3.96
C ALA A 74 25.00 -6.69 -4.57
N SER A 75 24.40 -6.43 -5.73
CA SER A 75 24.11 -7.35 -6.84
C SER A 75 22.76 -8.07 -6.87
N ALA A 76 21.83 -7.40 -7.55
CA ALA A 76 21.13 -7.90 -8.73
C ALA A 76 21.06 -9.42 -8.91
N SER A 77 19.88 -9.95 -8.65
CA SER A 77 19.29 -11.02 -9.46
C SER A 77 17.79 -10.74 -9.45
N LEU A 78 17.20 -10.43 -10.60
CA LEU A 78 15.76 -10.57 -10.78
C LEU A 78 15.46 -12.07 -10.66
N PRO A 79 14.76 -12.56 -9.62
CA PRO A 79 14.18 -13.87 -9.72
C PRO A 79 12.93 -13.71 -10.58
N LYS A 80 12.84 -14.52 -11.64
CA LYS A 80 11.58 -14.80 -12.31
C LYS A 80 10.50 -14.98 -11.24
N GLU A 81 9.44 -14.19 -11.33
CA GLU A 81 8.20 -14.41 -10.59
C GLU A 81 7.63 -15.76 -11.05
N ASP A 82 8.12 -16.82 -10.44
CA ASP A 82 7.35 -18.01 -10.16
C ASP A 82 6.41 -17.59 -9.03
N VAL A 83 5.28 -16.95 -9.38
CA VAL A 83 4.22 -16.67 -8.42
C VAL A 83 3.60 -18.02 -8.08
N ARG A 84 4.22 -18.67 -7.10
CA ARG A 84 3.59 -19.71 -6.31
C ARG A 84 2.37 -19.07 -5.69
N VAL A 85 1.20 -19.44 -6.19
CA VAL A 85 -0.09 -19.24 -5.54
C VAL A 85 0.02 -19.83 -4.14
N PRO A 86 0.04 -19.03 -3.06
CA PRO A 86 -0.21 -19.54 -1.73
C PRO A 86 -1.73 -19.52 -1.56
N SER A 87 -2.29 -20.72 -1.55
CA SER A 87 -3.65 -20.98 -1.06
C SER A 87 -3.74 -20.48 0.38
N ASP A 88 -4.64 -19.51 0.61
CA ASP A 88 -5.42 -19.14 1.81
C ASP A 88 -4.72 -19.13 3.19
N PRO A 89 -4.94 -18.10 4.04
CA PRO A 89 -6.18 -17.35 4.23
C PRO A 89 -6.13 -15.97 3.57
N ASN A 90 -7.00 -15.78 2.58
CA ASN A 90 -7.04 -14.57 1.78
C ASN A 90 -8.24 -13.73 2.24
N ASP A 91 -8.00 -12.79 3.13
CA ASP A 91 -8.99 -11.73 3.31
C ASP A 91 -9.01 -10.91 2.01
N TYR A 92 -10.19 -10.52 1.55
CA TYR A 92 -10.38 -9.68 0.38
C TYR A 92 -10.71 -8.27 0.83
N LEU A 93 -10.08 -7.28 0.22
CA LEU A 93 -10.44 -5.88 0.40
C LEU A 93 -11.11 -5.37 -0.88
N VAL A 94 -12.35 -4.92 -0.74
CA VAL A 94 -13.10 -4.25 -1.81
C VAL A 94 -13.19 -2.77 -1.47
N ILE A 95 -12.67 -1.91 -2.34
CA ILE A 95 -12.67 -0.46 -2.13
C ILE A 95 -13.01 0.29 -3.42
N SER A 96 -13.79 1.35 -3.31
CA SER A 96 -14.10 2.28 -4.41
C SER A 96 -13.10 3.44 -4.40
N GLU A 97 -12.30 3.54 -5.46
CA GLU A 97 -11.37 4.64 -5.66
C GLU A 97 -11.55 5.26 -7.05
N ASN A 98 -11.73 6.57 -7.10
CA ASN A 98 -11.91 7.32 -8.36
C ASN A 98 -13.10 6.83 -9.20
N GLY A 99 -14.16 6.34 -8.56
CA GLY A 99 -15.36 5.83 -9.24
C GLY A 99 -15.20 4.44 -9.83
N VAL A 100 -14.14 3.71 -9.47
CA VAL A 100 -13.92 2.31 -9.86
C VAL A 100 -13.82 1.46 -8.60
N VAL A 101 -14.58 0.37 -8.56
CA VAL A 101 -14.50 -0.62 -7.48
C VAL A 101 -13.33 -1.55 -7.76
N LYS A 102 -12.43 -1.71 -6.80
CA LYS A 102 -11.20 -2.50 -6.90
C LYS A 102 -11.18 -3.60 -5.87
N LEU A 103 -10.67 -4.74 -6.27
CA LEU A 103 -10.43 -5.90 -5.41
C LEU A 103 -8.93 -6.03 -5.12
N TYR A 104 -8.61 -6.17 -3.84
CA TYR A 104 -7.28 -6.49 -3.34
C TYR A 104 -7.34 -7.79 -2.54
N ASN A 105 -6.30 -8.62 -2.62
CA ASN A 105 -6.10 -9.75 -1.72
C ASN A 105 -5.19 -9.30 -0.59
N ILE A 106 -5.56 -9.61 0.65
CA ILE A 106 -4.75 -9.36 1.84
C ILE A 106 -3.98 -10.65 2.13
N THR A 107 -2.67 -10.52 2.22
CA THR A 107 -1.80 -11.63 2.64
C THR A 107 -1.85 -11.85 4.15
N GLU A 108 -1.36 -12.99 4.63
CA GLU A 108 -1.16 -13.25 6.08
C GLU A 108 -0.32 -12.17 6.80
N SER A 109 0.50 -11.42 6.05
CA SER A 109 1.31 -10.32 6.59
C SER A 109 0.55 -8.98 6.68
N GLY A 110 -0.71 -8.93 6.21
CA GLY A 110 -1.53 -7.73 6.13
C GLY A 110 -1.25 -6.85 4.90
N ASP A 111 -0.40 -7.30 3.99
CA ASP A 111 -0.12 -6.57 2.74
C ASP A 111 -1.28 -6.72 1.75
N GLN A 112 -1.72 -5.58 1.19
CA GLN A 112 -2.77 -5.51 0.19
C GLN A 112 -2.19 -5.64 -1.22
N ILE A 113 -2.49 -6.74 -1.89
CA ILE A 113 -2.07 -7.03 -3.26
C ILE A 113 -3.25 -6.77 -4.19
N TYR A 114 -3.10 -5.82 -5.11
CA TYR A 114 -4.12 -5.56 -6.12
C TYR A 114 -4.41 -6.82 -6.94
N SER A 115 -5.70 -7.16 -7.04
CA SER A 115 -6.19 -8.33 -7.75
C SER A 115 -6.78 -7.94 -9.11
N LYS A 116 -7.88 -7.18 -9.11
CA LYS A 116 -8.60 -6.75 -10.32
C LYS A 116 -9.54 -5.57 -10.06
N ASP A 117 -9.90 -4.87 -11.12
CA ASP A 117 -11.04 -3.95 -11.12
C ASP A 117 -12.34 -4.76 -11.27
N LEU A 118 -13.37 -4.34 -10.56
CA LEU A 118 -14.70 -4.92 -10.60
C LEU A 118 -15.60 -4.05 -11.50
N ASP A 119 -16.36 -4.70 -12.38
CA ASP A 119 -17.31 -4.04 -13.28
C ASP A 119 -18.62 -3.71 -12.54
N ILE A 120 -18.48 -2.92 -11.48
CA ILE A 120 -19.58 -2.42 -10.66
C ILE A 120 -19.53 -0.91 -10.75
N ALA A 121 -20.66 -0.30 -11.09
CA ALA A 121 -20.78 1.16 -11.10
C ALA A 121 -21.12 1.64 -9.68
N PRO A 122 -20.19 2.25 -8.92
CA PRO A 122 -20.46 2.67 -7.54
C PRO A 122 -21.53 3.77 -7.46
N ASP A 123 -21.78 4.49 -8.55
CA ASP A 123 -22.86 5.49 -8.64
C ASP A 123 -24.25 4.87 -8.84
N ALA A 124 -24.33 3.58 -9.18
CA ALA A 124 -25.59 2.84 -9.28
C ALA A 124 -26.00 2.18 -7.95
N LEU A 125 -25.08 2.14 -6.98
CA LEU A 125 -25.30 1.55 -5.66
C LEU A 125 -26.03 2.52 -4.72
N LEU A 126 -26.57 2.00 -3.62
CA LEU A 126 -27.18 2.82 -2.58
C LEU A 126 -26.11 3.69 -1.90
N ALA A 127 -26.52 4.82 -1.34
CA ALA A 127 -25.62 5.74 -0.66
C ALA A 127 -24.89 5.10 0.54
N GLU A 128 -25.54 4.15 1.23
CA GLU A 128 -24.93 3.37 2.32
C GLU A 128 -23.85 2.42 1.78
N ASP A 129 -24.14 1.66 0.73
CA ASP A 129 -23.17 0.73 0.12
C ASP A 129 -21.97 1.46 -0.48
N LYS A 130 -22.22 2.62 -1.10
CA LYS A 130 -21.16 3.50 -1.60
C LYS A 130 -20.24 3.97 -0.47
N ALA A 131 -20.80 4.37 0.67
CA ALA A 131 -20.00 4.79 1.82
C ALA A 131 -19.16 3.63 2.37
N GLN A 132 -19.72 2.42 2.44
CA GLN A 132 -18.98 1.22 2.86
C GLN A 132 -17.83 0.89 1.89
N LEU A 133 -18.08 0.99 0.59
CA LEU A 133 -17.04 0.79 -0.42
C LEU A 133 -15.96 1.87 -0.39
N GLU A 134 -16.28 3.12 -0.03
CA GLU A 134 -15.29 4.19 0.15
C GLU A 134 -14.44 3.97 1.41
N GLU A 135 -15.01 3.41 2.48
CA GLU A 135 -14.29 3.02 3.70
C GLU A 135 -13.42 1.76 3.48
N GLY A 136 -13.85 0.88 2.58
CA GLY A 136 -13.21 -0.38 2.26
C GLY A 136 -13.80 -1.53 3.07
N ILE A 137 -14.24 -2.57 2.37
CA ILE A 137 -14.89 -3.75 2.96
C ILE A 137 -13.87 -4.88 2.98
N ILE A 138 -13.56 -5.39 4.18
CA ILE A 138 -12.72 -6.58 4.36
C ILE A 138 -13.62 -7.79 4.49
N LEU A 139 -13.34 -8.83 3.73
CA LEU A 139 -14.11 -10.07 3.66
C LEU A 139 -13.17 -11.23 3.93
N GLU A 140 -13.56 -12.17 4.78
CA GLU A 140 -12.65 -13.23 5.24
C GLU A 140 -12.67 -14.46 4.30
N SER A 141 -13.58 -14.46 3.32
CA SER A 141 -13.76 -15.60 2.40
C SER A 141 -14.22 -15.20 1.00
N GLU A 142 -13.98 -16.11 0.04
CA GLU A 142 -14.47 -15.97 -1.33
C GLU A 142 -16.01 -16.01 -1.39
N GLU A 143 -16.65 -16.73 -0.46
CA GLU A 143 -18.11 -16.83 -0.35
C GLU A 143 -18.73 -15.47 0.01
N GLU A 144 -18.13 -14.74 0.96
CA GLU A 144 -18.55 -13.39 1.32
C GLU A 144 -18.33 -12.39 0.18
N LEU A 145 -17.20 -12.52 -0.54
CA LEU A 145 -16.95 -11.74 -1.74
C LEU A 145 -17.99 -11.99 -2.82
N ALA A 146 -18.32 -13.25 -3.09
CA ALA A 146 -19.33 -13.60 -4.08
C ALA A 146 -20.71 -13.05 -3.69
N ALA A 147 -21.10 -13.15 -2.42
CA ALA A 147 -22.35 -12.61 -1.91
C ALA A 147 -22.43 -11.08 -2.06
N LEU A 148 -21.34 -10.38 -1.73
CA LEU A 148 -21.25 -8.93 -1.89
C LEU A 148 -21.35 -8.50 -3.36
N LEU A 149 -20.66 -9.22 -4.25
CA LEU A 149 -20.71 -8.93 -5.69
C LEU A 149 -22.09 -9.24 -6.30
N GLU A 150 -22.77 -10.29 -5.83
CA GLU A 150 -24.13 -10.61 -6.26
C GLU A 150 -25.10 -9.49 -5.87
N ASP A 151 -25.00 -8.98 -4.63
CA ASP A 151 -25.84 -7.88 -4.15
C ASP A 151 -25.67 -6.60 -4.98
N TYR A 152 -24.43 -6.29 -5.36
CA TYR A 152 -24.12 -5.09 -6.16
C TYR A 152 -24.38 -5.22 -7.66
N THR A 153 -24.66 -6.43 -8.15
CA THR A 153 -24.95 -6.68 -9.58
C THR A 153 -26.44 -6.92 -9.87
N SER A 154 -27.27 -7.06 -8.83
CA SER A 154 -28.73 -7.23 -8.98
C SER A 154 -29.48 -5.92 -9.25
#